data_AF-A0AAE1TJB8-F1
#
_entry.id   AF-A0AAE1TJB8-F1
#
_cell.length_a   1.000
_cell.length_b   1.000
_cell.length_c   1.000
_cell.angle_alpha   90.00
_cell.angle_beta   90.00
_cell.angle_gamma   90.00
#
_symmetry.space_group_name_H-M   'P 1'
#
loop_
_entity.id
_entity.type
_entity.pdbx_description
1 polymer ?
#
loop_
_entity_poly.entity_id
_entity_poly.type
_entity_poly.pdbx_seq_one_letter_code
_entity_poly.pdbx_strand_id
1 'polypeptide(L)'
;MIETKMSFRLVRQSKFRHVYGTCLKREQCFDNVRVSKSSWDSTFCAVNPKFCAIIVESGGGGAFIVLPLNKINKAGRIPPDHPLVGGHKGPVLDIAWDPFNDNVIASGSEDCVVKVWQIPDYGLVTTMTESVVDLMYHQRRVGMVVWHPTANNVLLSAGSDNIVVIWNVGCGDPLCTVDVHPDIIYSCCFNWDGSLLLTTCKDKKIRIINPRDGEVFEEATSHEGSKATRAIFLKNGLVFTTGFSKRSERQYSLRAPGHLDDPITMVELDSSNGVMFPMYDPDTNLVYLCGKGDSVIRYFEITPEVPFVHYINTFQLPDPQRGIGMMPKRGVDVTTCEITRFYRLNNNGFCQIITMTVPRKSELFQEDLYPDTPGDIPAVSAEEWWEGQNKEPILMSLKDGYQATQKTELKVTKKKTNILDRMPPTGKVKSEEDGKATAISSEALEKVNEVTKVNDDLRKRIDELQTEMKKFKAVFLKQENRIRVLENKLGELVGPGSTPASTQQAPPSPVSTNTVNNNCDMAPDEV
;
A
#
# COMPACT_ATOMS: atom_id res chain seq x y z
N MET A 1 28.31 -30.31 45.46
CA MET A 1 27.75 -28.94 45.41
C MET A 1 27.80 -28.49 43.97
N ILE A 2 26.66 -28.52 43.28
CA ILE A 2 26.54 -28.01 41.92
C ILE A 2 25.99 -26.60 42.08
N GLU A 3 26.81 -25.60 41.80
CA GLU A 3 26.41 -24.19 41.80
C GLU A 3 25.37 -23.96 40.71
N THR A 4 24.15 -23.66 41.16
CA THR A 4 23.08 -23.13 40.34
C THR A 4 23.52 -21.76 39.81
N LYS A 5 24.03 -21.68 38.58
CA LYS A 5 24.18 -20.41 37.86
C LYS A 5 22.78 -19.80 37.72
N MET A 6 22.46 -18.87 38.61
CA MET A 6 21.34 -17.95 38.45
C MET A 6 21.54 -17.22 37.12
N SER A 7 20.75 -17.59 36.12
CA SER A 7 20.63 -16.84 34.87
C SER A 7 20.09 -15.46 35.23
N PHE A 8 20.97 -14.47 35.29
CA PHE A 8 20.57 -13.07 35.25
C PHE A 8 19.89 -12.86 33.91
N ARG A 9 18.56 -12.83 33.91
CA ARG A 9 17.75 -12.47 32.76
C ARG A 9 18.02 -11.00 32.48
N LEU A 10 18.99 -10.71 31.61
CA LEU A 10 19.31 -9.36 31.18
C LEU A 10 18.03 -8.74 30.60
N VAL A 11 17.43 -7.81 31.33
CA VAL A 11 16.21 -7.13 30.88
C VAL A 11 16.61 -6.25 29.70
N ARG A 12 16.07 -6.53 28.52
CA ARG A 12 16.29 -5.71 27.33
C ARG A 12 15.94 -4.25 27.63
N GLN A 13 16.87 -3.35 27.34
CA GLN A 13 16.63 -1.92 27.48
C GLN A 13 15.85 -1.43 26.27
N SER A 14 14.59 -1.06 26.48
CA SER A 14 13.75 -0.37 25.49
C SER A 14 13.26 0.93 26.09
N LYS A 15 13.44 2.04 25.36
CA LYS A 15 12.83 3.33 25.72
C LYS A 15 11.30 3.31 25.67
N PHE A 16 10.72 2.32 24.98
CA PHE A 16 9.28 2.15 24.80
C PHE A 16 8.66 1.12 25.76
N ARG A 17 9.46 0.49 26.63
CA ARG A 17 9.01 -0.55 27.57
C ARG A 17 7.79 -0.14 28.41
N HIS A 18 7.68 1.14 28.71
CA HIS A 18 6.64 1.73 29.57
C HIS A 18 5.64 2.60 28.81
N VAL A 19 5.55 2.46 27.47
CA VAL A 19 4.49 3.10 26.70
C VAL A 19 3.13 2.66 27.22
N TYR A 20 2.26 3.64 27.49
CA TYR A 20 0.89 3.41 27.95
C TYR A 20 -0.10 4.23 27.13
N GLY A 21 -1.30 3.69 26.97
CA GLY A 21 -2.43 4.37 26.35
C GLY A 21 -3.26 5.11 27.39
N THR A 22 -3.78 6.29 27.04
CA THR A 22 -4.75 7.04 27.84
C THR A 22 -5.94 7.44 26.98
N CYS A 23 -7.16 7.17 27.45
CA CYS A 23 -8.36 7.67 26.80
C CYS A 23 -8.57 9.14 27.15
N LEU A 24 -8.83 9.97 26.13
CA LEU A 24 -9.34 11.31 26.37
C LEU A 24 -10.75 11.25 26.99
N LYS A 25 -11.13 12.32 27.68
CA LYS A 25 -12.48 12.43 28.26
C LYS A 25 -13.52 12.45 27.15
N ARG A 26 -14.76 12.09 27.49
CA ARG A 26 -15.85 11.96 26.50
C ARG A 26 -16.14 13.26 25.76
N GLU A 27 -16.02 14.40 26.43
CA GLU A 27 -16.18 15.75 25.88
C GLU A 27 -15.04 16.19 24.94
N GLN A 28 -13.98 15.38 24.83
CA GLN A 28 -12.86 15.56 23.92
C GLN A 28 -12.87 14.50 22.80
N CYS A 29 -13.99 13.81 22.62
CA CYS A 29 -14.17 12.70 21.67
C CYS A 29 -15.41 12.95 20.81
N PHE A 30 -15.53 12.28 19.66
CA PHE A 30 -16.71 12.46 18.81
C PHE A 30 -17.80 11.45 19.17
N ASP A 31 -19.01 11.93 19.46
CA ASP A 31 -20.14 11.07 19.82
C ASP A 31 -21.28 11.20 18.81
N ASN A 32 -22.15 10.20 18.73
CA ASN A 32 -23.31 10.16 17.83
C ASN A 32 -22.95 10.18 16.32
N VAL A 33 -21.81 9.59 15.95
CA VAL A 33 -21.40 9.37 14.55
C VAL A 33 -22.08 8.11 14.01
N ARG A 34 -22.77 8.21 12.86
CA ARG A 34 -23.41 7.04 12.22
C ARG A 34 -22.40 6.17 11.44
N VAL A 35 -21.46 5.55 12.13
CA VAL A 35 -20.38 4.74 11.53
C VAL A 35 -20.94 3.65 10.60
N SER A 36 -20.30 3.46 9.45
CA SER A 36 -20.70 2.47 8.44
C SER A 36 -20.80 1.04 9.02
N LYS A 37 -21.92 0.37 8.71
CA LYS A 37 -22.12 -1.06 9.00
C LYS A 37 -21.64 -2.01 7.90
N SER A 38 -20.95 -1.50 6.89
CA SER A 38 -20.35 -2.34 5.84
C SER A 38 -19.43 -3.41 6.44
N SER A 39 -19.53 -4.65 5.92
CA SER A 39 -18.65 -5.75 6.32
C SER A 39 -17.24 -5.62 5.75
N TRP A 40 -16.98 -4.64 4.88
CA TRP A 40 -15.67 -4.41 4.26
C TRP A 40 -14.55 -4.22 5.29
N ASP A 41 -13.40 -4.84 5.05
CA ASP A 41 -12.23 -4.73 5.91
C ASP A 41 -11.43 -3.46 5.58
N SER A 42 -11.98 -2.29 5.89
CA SER A 42 -11.24 -1.03 5.95
C SER A 42 -11.19 -0.54 7.40
N THR A 43 -10.26 0.37 7.66
CA THR A 43 -10.14 1.09 8.92
C THR A 43 -11.34 2.00 9.21
N PHE A 44 -12.12 2.39 8.18
CA PHE A 44 -13.28 3.30 8.24
C PHE A 44 -13.01 4.70 8.79
N CYS A 45 -11.77 4.99 9.17
CA CYS A 45 -11.35 6.22 9.80
C CYS A 45 -9.98 6.62 9.26
N ALA A 46 -9.88 7.84 8.74
CA ALA A 46 -8.63 8.44 8.30
C ALA A 46 -8.46 9.78 9.01
N VAL A 47 -7.26 10.07 9.49
CA VAL A 47 -7.00 11.27 10.30
C VAL A 47 -5.72 11.93 9.82
N ASN A 48 -5.68 13.26 9.84
CA ASN A 48 -4.49 14.06 9.63
C ASN A 48 -4.44 15.18 10.70
N PRO A 49 -3.45 16.08 10.71
CA PRO A 49 -3.35 17.12 11.73
C PRO A 49 -4.53 18.11 11.80
N LYS A 50 -5.33 18.24 10.73
CA LYS A 50 -6.48 19.16 10.68
C LYS A 50 -7.81 18.47 10.95
N PHE A 51 -8.01 17.24 10.48
CA PHE A 51 -9.31 16.62 10.36
C PHE A 51 -9.32 15.13 10.75
N CYS A 52 -10.45 14.67 11.27
CA CYS A 52 -10.81 13.26 11.37
C CYS A 52 -11.95 12.97 10.39
N ALA A 53 -11.72 12.07 9.44
CA ALA A 53 -12.73 11.61 8.51
C ALA A 53 -13.19 10.19 8.88
N ILE A 54 -14.52 9.97 8.88
CA ILE A 54 -15.13 8.69 9.25
C ILE A 54 -16.17 8.30 8.20
N ILE A 55 -16.13 7.07 7.71
CA ILE A 55 -17.13 6.54 6.79
C ILE A 55 -18.45 6.33 7.54
N VAL A 56 -19.54 6.89 7.02
CA VAL A 56 -20.87 6.86 7.66
C VAL A 56 -21.92 6.17 6.80
N GLU A 57 -22.98 5.68 7.43
CA GLU A 57 -24.18 5.25 6.73
C GLU A 57 -24.93 6.46 6.13
N SER A 58 -25.40 6.30 4.89
CA SER A 58 -26.23 7.28 4.19
C SER A 58 -27.42 6.58 3.53
N GLY A 59 -28.59 7.24 3.54
CA GLY A 59 -29.87 6.66 3.12
C GLY A 59 -30.14 6.56 1.61
N GLY A 60 -29.10 6.65 0.77
CA GLY A 60 -29.29 6.67 -0.70
C GLY A 60 -28.01 6.82 -1.53
N GLY A 61 -26.86 6.37 -1.02
CA GLY A 61 -25.55 6.51 -1.66
C GLY A 61 -24.42 6.23 -0.68
N GLY A 62 -23.23 6.77 -0.94
CA GLY A 62 -22.08 6.70 -0.04
C GLY A 62 -21.72 8.06 0.53
N ALA A 63 -21.37 8.09 1.81
CA ALA A 63 -20.90 9.30 2.45
C ALA A 63 -19.84 9.04 3.52
N PHE A 64 -19.06 10.08 3.82
CA PHE A 64 -18.22 10.14 4.99
C PHE A 64 -18.35 11.52 5.65
N ILE A 65 -18.14 11.58 6.97
CA ILE A 65 -18.13 12.81 7.74
C ILE A 65 -16.68 13.29 7.88
N VAL A 66 -16.47 14.61 7.90
CA VAL A 66 -15.16 15.22 8.15
C VAL A 66 -15.26 16.20 9.31
N LEU A 67 -14.54 15.91 10.38
CA LEU A 67 -14.61 16.60 11.66
C LEU A 67 -13.30 17.37 11.93
N PRO A 68 -13.33 18.72 12.02
CA PRO A 68 -12.15 19.51 12.35
C PRO A 68 -11.64 19.24 13.77
N LEU A 69 -10.34 18.98 13.91
CA LEU A 69 -9.69 18.67 15.18
C LEU A 69 -9.50 19.89 16.08
N ASN A 70 -9.41 21.09 15.50
CA ASN A 70 -9.40 22.34 16.28
C ASN A 70 -10.70 22.55 17.08
N LYS A 71 -11.78 21.82 16.76
CA LYS A 71 -13.04 21.81 17.51
C LYS A 71 -13.12 20.67 18.51
N ILE A 72 -12.04 19.92 18.78
CA ILE A 72 -12.04 18.75 19.69
C ILE A 72 -12.46 19.08 21.12
N ASN A 73 -12.09 20.26 21.65
CA ASN A 73 -12.53 20.70 22.99
C ASN A 73 -14.00 21.17 23.00
N LYS A 74 -14.66 21.17 21.83
CA LYS A 74 -16.10 21.32 21.61
C LYS A 74 -16.70 20.08 20.96
N ALA A 75 -15.92 18.99 20.82
CA ALA A 75 -16.38 17.73 20.26
C ALA A 75 -17.25 17.06 21.31
N GLY A 76 -18.47 17.55 21.39
CA GLY A 76 -19.53 16.86 22.07
C GLY A 76 -20.23 15.91 21.11
N ARG A 77 -21.52 15.77 21.36
CA ARG A 77 -22.43 15.03 20.50
C ARG A 77 -22.55 15.70 19.13
N ILE A 78 -22.19 14.98 18.08
CA ILE A 78 -22.36 15.44 16.69
C ILE A 78 -23.86 15.47 16.37
N PRO A 79 -24.37 16.58 15.81
CA PRO A 79 -25.78 16.69 15.47
C PRO A 79 -26.14 15.75 14.29
N PRO A 80 -27.35 15.15 14.26
CA PRO A 80 -27.71 14.17 13.23
C PRO A 80 -27.71 14.68 11.78
N ASP A 81 -27.85 15.99 11.60
CA ASP A 81 -27.86 16.75 10.36
C ASP A 81 -26.49 17.36 10.00
N HIS A 82 -25.41 16.93 10.69
CA HIS A 82 -24.07 17.39 10.39
C HIS A 82 -23.72 17.19 8.90
N PRO A 83 -23.15 18.20 8.22
CA PRO A 83 -22.75 18.10 6.82
C PRO A 83 -21.85 16.91 6.50
N LEU A 84 -22.08 16.28 5.35
CA LEU A 84 -21.29 15.13 4.90
C LEU A 84 -20.56 15.44 3.59
N VAL A 85 -19.59 14.59 3.24
CA VAL A 85 -19.15 14.45 1.85
C VAL A 85 -19.96 13.32 1.23
N GLY A 86 -20.86 13.66 0.31
CA GLY A 86 -21.97 12.79 -0.11
C GLY A 86 -22.23 12.76 -1.62
N GLY A 87 -21.18 12.68 -2.44
CA GLY A 87 -21.32 12.60 -3.90
C GLY A 87 -21.20 11.18 -4.51
N HIS A 88 -20.96 10.14 -3.70
CA HIS A 88 -20.92 8.76 -4.19
C HIS A 88 -22.31 8.15 -4.33
N LYS A 89 -22.50 7.33 -5.36
CA LYS A 89 -23.78 6.65 -5.65
C LYS A 89 -23.92 5.30 -4.94
N GLY A 90 -22.86 4.81 -4.31
CA GLY A 90 -22.84 3.59 -3.51
C GLY A 90 -21.98 3.76 -2.26
N PRO A 91 -22.07 2.87 -1.27
CA PRO A 91 -21.29 2.94 -0.03
C PRO A 91 -19.81 3.24 -0.26
N VAL A 92 -19.26 4.15 0.54
CA VAL A 92 -17.81 4.39 0.58
C VAL A 92 -17.16 3.24 1.34
N LEU A 93 -16.10 2.67 0.78
CA LEU A 93 -15.40 1.51 1.31
C LEU A 93 -14.07 1.86 1.94
N ASP A 94 -13.41 2.90 1.44
CA ASP A 94 -12.11 3.34 1.95
C ASP A 94 -11.90 4.84 1.73
N ILE A 95 -11.09 5.45 2.60
CA ILE A 95 -10.76 6.87 2.58
C ILE A 95 -9.30 7.10 3.00
N ALA A 96 -8.60 8.02 2.34
CA ALA A 96 -7.21 8.34 2.65
C ALA A 96 -6.89 9.81 2.42
N TRP A 97 -6.29 10.46 3.41
CA TRP A 97 -5.77 11.83 3.29
C TRP A 97 -4.49 11.86 2.45
N ASP A 98 -4.35 12.90 1.63
CA ASP A 98 -3.11 13.20 0.93
C ASP A 98 -2.01 13.54 1.96
N PRO A 99 -0.83 12.89 1.92
CA PRO A 99 0.26 13.16 2.85
C PRO A 99 0.83 14.59 2.74
N PHE A 100 0.65 15.26 1.59
CA PHE A 100 1.23 16.56 1.28
C PHE A 100 0.25 17.73 1.37
N ASN A 101 -1.05 17.43 1.39
CA ASN A 101 -2.10 18.43 1.52
C ASN A 101 -3.18 17.99 2.51
N ASP A 102 -3.13 18.58 3.71
CA ASP A 102 -4.05 18.23 4.81
C ASP A 102 -5.53 18.57 4.51
N ASN A 103 -5.83 19.21 3.39
CA ASN A 103 -7.19 19.50 2.95
C ASN A 103 -7.67 18.57 1.83
N VAL A 104 -6.84 17.65 1.34
CA VAL A 104 -7.20 16.74 0.23
C VAL A 104 -7.40 15.33 0.74
N ILE A 105 -8.53 14.72 0.38
CA ILE A 105 -8.87 13.33 0.74
C ILE A 105 -9.39 12.58 -0.49
N ALA A 106 -8.98 11.32 -0.64
CA ALA A 106 -9.52 10.40 -1.64
C ALA A 106 -10.52 9.44 -0.99
N SER A 107 -11.52 9.00 -1.75
CA SER A 107 -12.49 7.98 -1.35
C SER A 107 -12.75 6.96 -2.46
N GLY A 108 -12.76 5.67 -2.12
CA GLY A 108 -13.18 4.57 -2.98
C GLY A 108 -14.56 4.04 -2.60
N SER A 109 -15.38 3.65 -3.58
CA SER A 109 -16.78 3.30 -3.36
C SER A 109 -17.25 2.07 -4.13
N GLU A 110 -18.37 1.50 -3.68
CA GLU A 110 -19.15 0.50 -4.41
C GLU A 110 -19.67 0.98 -5.77
N ASP A 111 -19.71 2.29 -6.02
CA ASP A 111 -20.05 2.85 -7.34
C ASP A 111 -18.94 2.71 -8.39
N CYS A 112 -17.84 2.01 -8.06
CA CYS A 112 -16.67 1.75 -8.92
C CYS A 112 -15.82 3.00 -9.24
N VAL A 113 -16.08 4.13 -8.58
CA VAL A 113 -15.35 5.38 -8.80
C VAL A 113 -14.47 5.70 -7.60
N VAL A 114 -13.30 6.27 -7.87
CA VAL A 114 -12.52 6.97 -6.85
C VAL A 114 -12.74 8.47 -7.01
N LYS A 115 -13.08 9.15 -5.92
CA LYS A 115 -13.28 10.60 -5.89
C LYS A 115 -12.23 11.26 -5.02
N VAL A 116 -11.75 12.42 -5.44
CA VAL A 116 -10.85 13.26 -4.64
C VAL A 116 -11.55 14.56 -4.28
N TRP A 117 -11.40 14.99 -3.04
CA TRP A 117 -12.15 16.08 -2.44
C TRP A 117 -11.21 17.12 -1.84
N GLN A 118 -11.56 18.40 -1.98
CA GLN A 118 -10.91 19.51 -1.29
C GLN A 118 -11.80 19.94 -0.12
N ILE A 119 -11.32 19.77 1.10
CA ILE A 119 -12.02 20.10 2.33
C ILE A 119 -11.69 21.55 2.74
N PRO A 120 -12.68 22.40 3.01
CA PRO A 120 -12.45 23.74 3.53
C PRO A 120 -11.77 23.72 4.92
N ASP A 121 -10.88 24.67 5.19
CA ASP A 121 -10.11 24.74 6.45
C ASP A 121 -10.98 24.74 7.73
N TYR A 122 -12.16 25.34 7.67
CA TYR A 122 -13.09 25.43 8.81
C TYR A 122 -14.00 24.19 8.96
N GLY A 123 -13.81 23.18 8.10
CA GLY A 123 -14.70 22.04 7.93
C GLY A 123 -15.88 22.36 6.99
N LEU A 124 -16.78 21.38 6.88
CA LEU A 124 -17.97 21.49 6.04
C LEU A 124 -19.03 22.39 6.71
N VAL A 125 -19.61 23.31 5.93
CA VAL A 125 -20.77 24.13 6.33
C VAL A 125 -22.06 23.54 5.77
N THR A 126 -21.98 22.99 4.55
CA THR A 126 -23.06 22.28 3.86
C THR A 126 -22.53 20.96 3.34
N THR A 127 -23.44 19.99 3.11
CA THR A 127 -23.06 18.72 2.49
C THR A 127 -22.47 18.99 1.11
N MET A 128 -21.26 18.50 0.86
CA MET A 128 -20.57 18.62 -0.42
C MET A 128 -20.81 17.37 -1.26
N THR A 129 -21.21 17.57 -2.51
CA THR A 129 -21.50 16.49 -3.47
C THR A 129 -20.59 16.51 -4.69
N GLU A 130 -19.85 17.61 -4.90
CA GLU A 130 -18.96 17.80 -6.02
C GLU A 130 -17.52 17.49 -5.60
N SER A 131 -16.91 16.53 -6.29
CA SER A 131 -15.50 16.17 -6.16
C SER A 131 -14.62 17.03 -7.08
N VAL A 132 -13.35 17.16 -6.73
CA VAL A 132 -12.34 17.85 -7.55
C VAL A 132 -12.05 17.04 -8.82
N VAL A 133 -11.98 15.71 -8.70
CA VAL A 133 -11.81 14.79 -9.82
C VAL A 133 -12.47 13.45 -9.50
N ASP A 134 -13.00 12.85 -10.56
CA ASP A 134 -13.50 11.48 -10.60
C ASP A 134 -12.53 10.64 -11.41
N LEU A 135 -11.98 9.61 -10.79
CA LEU A 135 -11.07 8.64 -11.39
C LEU A 135 -11.88 7.38 -11.71
N MET A 136 -12.14 7.18 -13.00
CA MET A 136 -13.03 6.13 -13.51
C MET A 136 -12.24 5.14 -14.36
N TYR A 137 -12.05 3.94 -13.85
CA TYR A 137 -11.42 2.84 -14.58
C TYR A 137 -11.99 1.50 -14.12
N HIS A 138 -12.09 1.30 -12.81
CA HIS A 138 -12.55 0.06 -12.22
C HIS A 138 -13.97 -0.31 -12.67
N GLN A 139 -14.18 -1.60 -12.88
CA GLN A 139 -15.47 -2.17 -13.31
C GLN A 139 -16.25 -2.82 -12.16
N ARG A 140 -15.64 -2.84 -10.96
CA ARG A 140 -16.24 -3.31 -9.72
C ARG A 140 -15.88 -2.35 -8.59
N ARG A 141 -16.52 -2.53 -7.43
CA ARG A 141 -16.31 -1.69 -6.25
C ARG A 141 -14.83 -1.44 -5.95
N VAL A 142 -14.50 -0.20 -5.65
CA VAL A 142 -13.15 0.21 -5.26
C VAL A 142 -13.05 0.17 -3.74
N GLY A 143 -12.25 -0.76 -3.25
CA GLY A 143 -12.19 -1.08 -1.83
C GLY A 143 -10.97 -0.54 -1.11
N MET A 144 -10.06 0.10 -1.83
CA MET A 144 -8.80 0.60 -1.28
C MET A 144 -8.28 1.79 -2.07
N VAL A 145 -7.84 2.82 -1.34
CA VAL A 145 -7.16 4.00 -1.89
C VAL A 145 -5.93 4.31 -1.05
N VAL A 146 -4.76 4.49 -1.69
CA VAL A 146 -3.49 4.73 -0.99
C VAL A 146 -2.69 5.80 -1.72
N TRP A 147 -2.40 6.90 -1.06
CA TRP A 147 -1.53 7.94 -1.62
C TRP A 147 -0.08 7.50 -1.64
N HIS A 148 0.63 7.95 -2.66
CA HIS A 148 2.06 7.71 -2.78
C HIS A 148 2.83 8.52 -1.70
N PRO A 149 3.86 7.95 -1.05
CA PRO A 149 4.51 8.57 0.11
C PRO A 149 5.47 9.72 -0.23
N THR A 150 5.96 9.81 -1.47
CA THR A 150 6.98 10.82 -1.87
C THR A 150 6.61 11.65 -3.12
N ALA A 151 5.98 11.04 -4.12
CA ALA A 151 5.49 11.72 -5.33
C ALA A 151 4.16 12.47 -5.15
N ASN A 152 4.14 13.74 -5.55
CA ASN A 152 2.95 14.57 -5.54
C ASN A 152 1.86 14.03 -6.47
N ASN A 153 0.58 14.11 -6.07
CA ASN A 153 -0.60 13.71 -6.87
C ASN A 153 -0.64 12.25 -7.35
N VAL A 154 0.27 11.38 -6.92
CA VAL A 154 0.21 9.95 -7.28
C VAL A 154 -0.68 9.22 -6.28
N LEU A 155 -1.73 8.56 -6.79
CA LEU A 155 -2.70 7.81 -6.00
C LEU A 155 -2.80 6.39 -6.54
N LEU A 156 -2.86 5.41 -5.65
CA LEU A 156 -3.19 4.02 -5.97
C LEU A 156 -4.65 3.75 -5.61
N SER A 157 -5.34 3.01 -6.47
CA SER A 157 -6.62 2.37 -6.14
C SER A 157 -6.61 0.89 -6.47
N ALA A 158 -7.36 0.09 -5.71
CA ALA A 158 -7.56 -1.32 -6.01
C ALA A 158 -9.04 -1.69 -5.91
N GLY A 159 -9.53 -2.37 -6.95
CA GLY A 159 -10.93 -2.78 -7.07
C GLY A 159 -11.15 -4.26 -6.83
N SER A 160 -12.42 -4.64 -6.65
CA SER A 160 -12.83 -6.06 -6.65
C SER A 160 -12.83 -6.68 -8.06
N ASP A 161 -12.36 -5.94 -9.07
CA ASP A 161 -11.95 -6.43 -10.38
C ASP A 161 -10.52 -6.97 -10.37
N ASN A 162 -9.87 -6.98 -9.20
CA ASN A 162 -8.53 -7.51 -8.95
C ASN A 162 -7.42 -6.75 -9.67
N ILE A 163 -7.71 -5.53 -10.11
CA ILE A 163 -6.74 -4.65 -10.77
C ILE A 163 -6.30 -3.59 -9.75
N VAL A 164 -5.01 -3.26 -9.78
CA VAL A 164 -4.49 -2.03 -9.16
C VAL A 164 -4.29 -0.99 -10.24
N VAL A 165 -4.72 0.25 -9.98
CA VAL A 165 -4.52 1.38 -10.88
C VAL A 165 -3.70 2.44 -10.16
N ILE A 166 -2.64 2.92 -10.81
CA ILE A 166 -1.86 4.08 -10.37
C ILE A 166 -2.33 5.29 -11.18
N TRP A 167 -2.65 6.38 -10.50
CA TRP A 167 -3.22 7.59 -11.07
C TRP A 167 -2.30 8.78 -10.91
N ASN A 168 -2.36 9.70 -11.86
CA ASN A 168 -1.96 11.09 -11.64
C ASN A 168 -3.24 11.91 -11.41
N VAL A 169 -3.50 12.25 -10.16
CA VAL A 169 -4.69 13.02 -9.74
C VAL A 169 -4.70 14.42 -10.37
N GLY A 170 -3.54 14.99 -10.68
CA GLY A 170 -3.42 16.33 -11.29
C GLY A 170 -3.95 16.42 -12.71
N CYS A 171 -4.03 15.31 -13.45
CA CYS A 171 -4.69 15.24 -14.77
C CYS A 171 -5.93 14.34 -14.80
N GLY A 172 -6.08 13.46 -13.81
CA GLY A 172 -7.16 12.48 -13.75
C GLY A 172 -6.93 11.24 -14.62
N ASP A 173 -5.72 11.06 -15.16
CA ASP A 173 -5.38 9.96 -16.05
C ASP A 173 -4.76 8.78 -15.26
N PRO A 174 -5.03 7.53 -15.66
CA PRO A 174 -4.28 6.38 -15.17
C PRO A 174 -2.86 6.41 -15.75
N LEU A 175 -1.87 6.28 -14.87
CA LEU A 175 -0.46 6.14 -15.23
C LEU A 175 -0.13 4.68 -15.58
N CYS A 176 -0.49 3.75 -14.68
CA CYS A 176 -0.22 2.33 -14.82
C CYS A 176 -1.40 1.50 -14.32
N THR A 177 -1.55 0.30 -14.89
CA THR A 177 -2.52 -0.70 -14.47
C THR A 177 -1.77 -2.00 -14.20
N VAL A 178 -1.88 -2.52 -12.98
CA VAL A 178 -1.25 -3.77 -12.57
C VAL A 178 -2.33 -4.85 -12.50
N ASP A 179 -2.30 -5.75 -13.47
CA ASP A 179 -3.24 -6.86 -13.64
C ASP A 179 -2.49 -8.20 -13.50
N VAL A 180 -2.01 -8.47 -12.29
CA VAL A 180 -1.24 -9.69 -11.96
C VAL A 180 -1.94 -10.53 -10.89
N HIS A 181 -3.04 -10.05 -10.32
CA HIS A 181 -3.72 -10.69 -9.20
C HIS A 181 -4.91 -11.52 -9.71
N PRO A 182 -4.90 -12.85 -9.51
CA PRO A 182 -5.96 -13.71 -10.02
C PRO A 182 -7.25 -13.69 -9.17
N ASP A 183 -7.23 -13.07 -7.99
CA ASP A 183 -8.34 -13.01 -7.03
C ASP A 183 -8.26 -11.70 -6.23
N ILE A 184 -9.18 -11.53 -5.28
CA ILE A 184 -9.36 -10.31 -4.47
C ILE A 184 -8.05 -9.87 -3.82
N ILE A 185 -7.69 -8.61 -4.05
CA ILE A 185 -6.58 -7.93 -3.39
C ILE A 185 -7.02 -7.52 -1.99
N TYR A 186 -6.28 -7.95 -0.96
CA TYR A 186 -6.59 -7.63 0.43
C TYR A 186 -5.85 -6.39 0.95
N SER A 187 -4.64 -6.12 0.48
CA SER A 187 -3.86 -4.94 0.88
C SER A 187 -2.88 -4.50 -0.19
N CYS A 188 -2.63 -3.20 -0.25
CA CYS A 188 -1.58 -2.55 -1.02
C CYS A 188 -0.81 -1.59 -0.09
N CYS A 189 0.52 -1.54 -0.21
CA CYS A 189 1.37 -0.64 0.57
C CYS A 189 2.60 -0.24 -0.26
N PHE A 190 2.83 1.06 -0.44
CA PHE A 190 4.09 1.56 -0.99
C PHE A 190 5.22 1.37 0.03
N ASN A 191 6.43 1.11 -0.45
CA ASN A 191 7.62 1.20 0.39
C ASN A 191 7.95 2.67 0.70
N TRP A 192 9.02 2.88 1.48
CA TRP A 192 9.35 4.17 2.06
C TRP A 192 9.62 5.29 1.04
N ASP A 193 10.30 4.99 -0.07
CA ASP A 193 10.55 5.94 -1.17
C ASP A 193 9.47 5.90 -2.27
N GLY A 194 8.55 4.93 -2.20
CA GLY A 194 7.48 4.68 -3.17
C GLY A 194 7.93 4.01 -4.48
N SER A 195 9.15 3.47 -4.53
CA SER A 195 9.64 2.73 -5.69
C SER A 195 9.03 1.34 -5.86
N LEU A 196 8.51 0.74 -4.77
CA LEU A 196 7.96 -0.61 -4.75
C LEU A 196 6.55 -0.62 -4.16
N LEU A 197 5.73 -1.55 -4.65
CA LEU A 197 4.39 -1.82 -4.17
C LEU A 197 4.31 -3.24 -3.60
N LEU A 198 3.89 -3.36 -2.35
CA LEU A 198 3.59 -4.62 -1.69
C LEU A 198 2.10 -4.90 -1.77
N THR A 199 1.73 -6.10 -2.21
CA THR A 199 0.32 -6.50 -2.30
C THR A 199 0.08 -7.86 -1.66
N THR A 200 -1.10 -8.08 -1.11
CA THR A 200 -1.57 -9.42 -0.70
C THR A 200 -2.88 -9.76 -1.37
N CYS A 201 -3.07 -11.04 -1.68
CA CYS A 201 -4.19 -11.52 -2.48
C CYS A 201 -4.83 -12.78 -1.87
N LYS A 202 -6.10 -13.00 -2.20
CA LYS A 202 -6.89 -14.18 -1.80
C LYS A 202 -6.35 -15.50 -2.32
N ASP A 203 -5.47 -15.47 -3.32
CA ASP A 203 -4.64 -16.61 -3.73
C ASP A 203 -3.57 -17.01 -2.70
N LYS A 204 -3.54 -16.33 -1.54
CA LYS A 204 -2.62 -16.48 -0.40
C LYS A 204 -1.20 -15.96 -0.67
N LYS A 205 -0.96 -15.34 -1.82
CA LYS A 205 0.35 -14.83 -2.18
C LYS A 205 0.53 -13.38 -1.75
N ILE A 206 1.78 -13.05 -1.44
CA ILE A 206 2.30 -11.70 -1.26
C ILE A 206 3.24 -11.41 -2.42
N ARG A 207 3.14 -10.20 -2.98
CA ARG A 207 3.93 -9.77 -4.14
C ARG A 207 4.57 -8.43 -3.91
N ILE A 208 5.83 -8.29 -4.29
CA ILE A 208 6.53 -7.02 -4.46
C ILE A 208 6.54 -6.70 -5.94
N ILE A 209 6.05 -5.52 -6.30
CA ILE A 209 5.75 -5.12 -7.67
C ILE A 209 6.37 -3.76 -7.94
N ASN A 210 6.88 -3.54 -9.15
CA ASN A 210 7.16 -2.20 -9.64
C ASN A 210 5.84 -1.52 -10.03
N PRO A 211 5.40 -0.46 -9.34
CA PRO A 211 4.13 0.21 -9.64
C PRO A 211 4.12 0.96 -10.99
N ARG A 212 5.29 1.16 -11.65
CA ARG A 212 5.39 1.93 -12.90
C ARG A 212 5.10 1.10 -14.14
N ASP A 213 5.51 -0.16 -14.16
CA ASP A 213 5.32 -1.07 -15.29
C ASP A 213 4.47 -2.32 -14.95
N GLY A 214 4.19 -2.55 -13.66
CA GLY A 214 3.43 -3.70 -13.17
C GLY A 214 4.24 -4.99 -13.07
N GLU A 215 5.56 -4.95 -13.25
CA GLU A 215 6.42 -6.13 -13.13
C GLU A 215 6.47 -6.63 -11.68
N VAL A 216 6.32 -7.95 -11.51
CA VAL A 216 6.45 -8.61 -10.21
C VAL A 216 7.91 -8.95 -9.97
N PHE A 217 8.54 -8.31 -8.98
CA PHE A 217 9.93 -8.59 -8.58
C PHE A 217 10.05 -9.86 -7.74
N GLU A 218 9.13 -10.03 -6.81
CA GLU A 218 9.17 -11.13 -5.86
C GLU A 218 7.74 -11.58 -5.52
N GLU A 219 7.55 -12.89 -5.41
CA GLU A 219 6.27 -13.50 -5.07
C GLU A 219 6.50 -14.66 -4.11
N ALA A 220 5.70 -14.72 -3.03
CA ALA A 220 5.79 -15.79 -2.05
C ALA A 220 4.43 -16.12 -1.43
N THR A 221 4.37 -17.24 -0.71
CA THR A 221 3.20 -17.57 0.12
C THR A 221 3.23 -16.75 1.40
N SER A 222 2.15 -15.99 1.68
CA SER A 222 2.07 -15.10 2.84
C SER A 222 1.72 -15.84 4.12
N HIS A 223 0.50 -16.38 4.18
CA HIS A 223 -0.09 -17.12 5.28
C HIS A 223 -0.99 -18.21 4.69
N GLU A 224 -1.05 -19.37 5.35
CA GLU A 224 -1.74 -20.53 4.79
C GLU A 224 -3.27 -20.52 5.02
N GLY A 225 -3.76 -19.67 5.91
CA GLY A 225 -5.18 -19.49 6.20
C GLY A 225 -5.97 -18.94 5.00
N SER A 226 -7.30 -19.06 5.06
CA SER A 226 -8.22 -18.64 3.99
C SER A 226 -8.77 -17.21 4.16
N LYS A 227 -8.49 -16.57 5.29
CA LYS A 227 -8.97 -15.23 5.63
C LYS A 227 -8.00 -14.15 5.13
N ALA A 228 -8.48 -12.91 5.08
CA ALA A 228 -7.72 -11.79 4.57
C ALA A 228 -6.40 -11.57 5.33
N THR A 229 -5.34 -11.33 4.57
CA THR A 229 -4.01 -10.98 5.05
C THR A 229 -3.78 -9.48 4.87
N ARG A 230 -2.92 -8.89 5.70
CA ARG A 230 -2.39 -7.54 5.48
C ARG A 230 -0.88 -7.60 5.43
N ALA A 231 -0.28 -6.72 4.64
CA ALA A 231 1.16 -6.56 4.63
C ALA A 231 1.51 -5.09 4.48
N ILE A 232 2.59 -4.69 5.16
CA ILE A 232 3.16 -3.35 5.11
C ILE A 232 4.67 -3.44 4.96
N PHE A 233 5.25 -2.45 4.29
CA PHE A 233 6.67 -2.18 4.37
C PHE A 233 7.00 -1.46 5.67
N LEU A 234 8.17 -1.77 6.22
CA LEU A 234 8.82 -0.99 7.26
C LEU A 234 9.84 -0.03 6.63
N LYS A 235 10.29 0.98 7.38
CA LYS A 235 11.20 2.02 6.88
C LYS A 235 12.51 1.46 6.31
N ASN A 236 12.98 0.35 6.87
CA ASN A 236 14.22 -0.33 6.46
C ASN A 236 14.01 -1.37 5.34
N GLY A 237 12.83 -1.44 4.73
CA GLY A 237 12.50 -2.39 3.67
C GLY A 237 12.04 -3.76 4.14
N LEU A 238 12.10 -4.08 5.44
CA LEU A 238 11.49 -5.29 5.98
C LEU A 238 9.98 -5.30 5.67
N VAL A 239 9.43 -6.50 5.54
CA VAL A 239 7.99 -6.69 5.32
C VAL A 239 7.35 -7.28 6.56
N PHE A 240 6.34 -6.61 7.10
CA PHE A 240 5.54 -7.10 8.21
C PHE A 240 4.16 -7.52 7.71
N THR A 241 3.74 -8.74 8.01
CA THR A 241 2.44 -9.27 7.59
C THR A 241 1.60 -9.70 8.78
N THR A 242 0.28 -9.60 8.62
CA THR A 242 -0.70 -10.23 9.50
C THR A 242 -1.60 -11.12 8.67
N GLY A 243 -2.03 -12.23 9.25
CA GLY A 243 -2.88 -13.19 8.57
C GLY A 243 -3.32 -14.31 9.51
N PHE A 244 -3.63 -15.46 8.93
CA PHE A 244 -4.19 -16.58 9.68
C PHE A 244 -3.43 -17.89 9.39
N SER A 245 -3.29 -18.76 10.38
CA SER A 245 -2.76 -20.11 10.22
C SER A 245 -3.77 -21.00 9.49
N LYS A 246 -3.37 -22.22 9.09
CA LYS A 246 -4.31 -23.25 8.59
C LYS A 246 -5.44 -23.54 9.59
N ARG A 247 -5.17 -23.40 10.88
CA ARG A 247 -6.11 -23.60 11.98
C ARG A 247 -6.92 -22.35 12.32
N SER A 248 -6.82 -21.30 11.49
CA SER A 248 -7.51 -20.01 11.68
C SER A 248 -7.05 -19.22 12.92
N GLU A 249 -5.84 -19.47 13.44
CA GLU A 249 -5.22 -18.60 14.44
C GLU A 249 -4.62 -17.38 13.77
N ARG A 250 -4.80 -16.20 14.36
CA ARG A 250 -4.16 -14.97 13.89
C ARG A 250 -2.66 -15.07 14.11
N GLN A 251 -1.90 -14.67 13.12
CA GLN A 251 -0.45 -14.68 13.17
C GLN A 251 0.12 -13.43 12.52
N TYR A 252 1.32 -13.04 12.95
CA TYR A 252 2.13 -12.08 12.23
C TYR A 252 3.40 -12.73 11.72
N SER A 253 4.00 -12.16 10.67
CA SER A 253 5.35 -12.52 10.24
C SER A 253 6.19 -11.30 9.91
N LEU A 254 7.50 -11.43 10.08
CA LEU A 254 8.49 -10.44 9.65
C LEU A 254 9.41 -11.11 8.62
N ARG A 255 9.61 -10.47 7.47
CA ARG A 255 10.35 -11.00 6.32
C ARG A 255 11.43 -10.00 5.90
N ALA A 256 12.58 -10.51 5.46
CA ALA A 256 13.67 -9.69 4.96
C ALA A 256 13.46 -9.30 3.49
N PRO A 257 14.00 -8.16 3.03
CA PRO A 257 14.07 -7.86 1.61
C PRO A 257 14.76 -9.00 0.83
N GLY A 258 14.16 -9.41 -0.29
CA GLY A 258 14.66 -10.47 -1.15
C GLY A 258 14.57 -11.89 -0.57
N HIS A 259 13.92 -12.05 0.58
CA HIS A 259 13.62 -13.35 1.21
C HIS A 259 12.15 -13.35 1.68
N LEU A 260 11.25 -13.06 0.75
CA LEU A 260 9.82 -12.96 1.01
C LEU A 260 9.19 -14.33 1.26
N ASP A 261 9.82 -15.42 0.83
CA ASP A 261 9.39 -16.80 1.07
C ASP A 261 9.77 -17.32 2.46
N ASP A 262 10.92 -16.92 2.99
CA ASP A 262 11.45 -17.34 4.29
C ASP A 262 11.27 -16.27 5.39
N PRO A 263 10.24 -16.37 6.27
CA PRO A 263 10.03 -15.40 7.33
C PRO A 263 11.07 -15.51 8.44
N ILE A 264 11.69 -14.37 8.79
CA ILE A 264 12.59 -14.23 9.95
C ILE A 264 11.91 -14.71 11.24
N THR A 265 10.63 -14.33 11.39
CA THR A 265 9.78 -14.81 12.47
C THR A 265 8.34 -14.92 12.01
N MET A 266 7.64 -15.92 12.50
CA MET A 266 6.20 -16.12 12.33
C MET A 266 5.63 -16.58 13.66
N VAL A 267 4.69 -15.82 14.21
CA VAL A 267 4.19 -16.03 15.57
C VAL A 267 2.67 -15.99 15.58
N GLU A 268 2.08 -17.03 16.15
CA GLU A 268 0.65 -17.12 16.44
C GLU A 268 0.29 -16.26 17.66
N LEU A 269 -0.85 -15.58 17.59
CA LEU A 269 -1.31 -14.63 18.59
C LEU A 269 -2.51 -15.15 19.37
N ASP A 270 -3.60 -15.48 18.68
CA ASP A 270 -4.86 -15.97 19.27
C ASP A 270 -5.77 -16.58 18.18
N SER A 271 -6.94 -17.08 18.57
CA SER A 271 -7.91 -17.70 17.66
C SER A 271 -9.07 -16.76 17.27
N SER A 272 -8.90 -15.44 17.35
CA SER A 272 -9.97 -14.49 17.00
C SER A 272 -10.19 -14.40 15.48
N ASN A 273 -11.38 -13.94 15.08
CA ASN A 273 -11.77 -13.93 13.66
C ASN A 273 -11.45 -12.64 12.92
N GLY A 274 -11.26 -11.52 13.63
CA GLY A 274 -11.09 -10.20 13.03
C GLY A 274 -9.76 -10.04 12.30
N VAL A 275 -9.80 -9.52 11.07
CA VAL A 275 -8.61 -9.12 10.31
C VAL A 275 -7.84 -8.08 11.12
N MET A 276 -6.52 -8.27 11.21
CA MET A 276 -5.64 -7.40 11.98
C MET A 276 -4.99 -6.38 11.06
N PHE A 277 -5.17 -5.10 11.38
CA PHE A 277 -4.50 -4.00 10.70
C PHE A 277 -3.16 -3.74 11.39
N PRO A 278 -2.01 -3.96 10.71
CA PRO A 278 -0.73 -3.50 11.20
C PRO A 278 -0.58 -2.00 10.90
N MET A 279 -0.49 -1.21 11.96
CA MET A 279 -0.23 0.23 11.89
C MET A 279 1.18 0.50 12.38
N TYR A 280 2.04 1.00 11.49
CA TYR A 280 3.47 1.15 11.75
C TYR A 280 3.87 2.60 11.92
N ASP A 281 4.66 2.86 12.96
CA ASP A 281 5.32 4.13 13.20
C ASP A 281 6.81 4.02 12.80
N PRO A 282 7.22 4.67 11.69
CA PRO A 282 8.58 4.59 11.15
C PRO A 282 9.65 5.28 12.00
N ASP A 283 9.26 6.18 12.91
CA ASP A 283 10.21 6.95 13.73
C ASP A 283 10.59 6.17 15.00
N THR A 284 9.63 5.43 15.55
CA THR A 284 9.81 4.64 16.78
C THR A 284 10.05 3.17 16.51
N ASN A 285 9.83 2.71 15.28
CA ASN A 285 9.78 1.29 14.90
C ASN A 285 8.75 0.48 15.71
N LEU A 286 7.67 1.12 16.13
CA LEU A 286 6.56 0.44 16.79
C LEU A 286 5.51 0.02 15.77
N VAL A 287 5.04 -1.22 15.89
CA VAL A 287 3.89 -1.74 15.15
C VAL A 287 2.74 -1.98 16.13
N TYR A 288 1.60 -1.39 15.83
CA TYR A 288 0.34 -1.54 16.54
C TYR A 288 -0.57 -2.46 15.75
N LEU A 289 -1.08 -3.50 16.40
CA LEU A 289 -1.97 -4.47 15.80
C LEU A 289 -3.38 -4.29 16.36
N CYS A 290 -4.29 -3.96 15.47
CA CYS A 290 -5.67 -3.61 15.80
C CYS A 290 -6.61 -4.48 14.96
N GLY A 291 -7.41 -5.34 15.59
CA GLY A 291 -8.34 -6.22 14.87
C GLY A 291 -9.75 -5.63 14.79
N LYS A 292 -10.43 -5.78 13.65
CA LYS A 292 -11.87 -5.44 13.58
C LYS A 292 -12.66 -6.34 14.53
N GLY A 293 -13.45 -5.74 15.43
CA GLY A 293 -14.17 -6.46 16.48
C GLY A 293 -13.36 -6.71 17.76
N ASP A 294 -12.08 -6.39 17.80
CA ASP A 294 -11.26 -6.52 19.01
C ASP A 294 -11.51 -5.36 19.97
N SER A 295 -11.32 -5.62 21.27
CA SER A 295 -11.29 -4.58 22.29
C SER A 295 -9.88 -4.19 22.72
N VAL A 296 -8.86 -4.67 22.00
CA VAL A 296 -7.45 -4.53 22.34
C VAL A 296 -6.62 -3.94 21.21
N ILE A 297 -5.58 -3.20 21.58
CA ILE A 297 -4.50 -2.74 20.71
C ILE A 297 -3.21 -3.35 21.26
N ARG A 298 -2.60 -4.28 20.51
CA ARG A 298 -1.31 -4.87 20.88
C ARG A 298 -0.20 -4.10 20.19
N TYR A 299 0.93 -3.87 20.86
CA TYR A 299 2.02 -3.13 20.25
C TYR A 299 3.38 -3.76 20.52
N PHE A 300 4.21 -3.71 19.49
CA PHE A 300 5.48 -4.40 19.37
C PHE A 300 6.54 -3.42 18.90
N GLU A 301 7.77 -3.62 19.33
CA GLU A 301 8.93 -2.89 18.84
C GLU A 301 9.76 -3.78 17.93
N ILE A 302 10.12 -3.25 16.76
CA ILE A 302 10.93 -3.95 15.78
C ILE A 302 12.37 -3.46 15.90
N THR A 303 13.28 -4.41 16.13
CA THR A 303 14.71 -4.13 16.35
C THR A 303 15.56 -5.16 15.60
N PRO A 304 16.85 -4.89 15.35
CA PRO A 304 17.77 -5.88 14.80
C PRO A 304 18.15 -6.98 15.81
N GLU A 305 17.74 -6.89 17.07
CA GLU A 305 18.03 -7.89 18.10
C GLU A 305 16.98 -9.00 18.11
N VAL A 306 17.42 -10.27 18.09
CA VAL A 306 16.56 -11.46 18.21
C VAL A 306 15.66 -11.35 19.47
N PRO A 307 14.34 -11.63 19.40
CA PRO A 307 13.58 -12.23 18.30
C PRO A 307 13.05 -11.26 17.23
N PHE A 308 13.68 -10.08 17.08
CA PHE A 308 13.39 -9.00 16.13
C PHE A 308 12.08 -8.25 16.37
N VAL A 309 10.99 -8.97 16.65
CA VAL A 309 9.69 -8.41 17.03
C VAL A 309 9.48 -8.62 18.52
N HIS A 310 9.48 -7.52 19.27
CA HIS A 310 9.40 -7.56 20.73
C HIS A 310 8.06 -7.04 21.21
N TYR A 311 7.28 -7.89 21.85
CA TYR A 311 6.05 -7.46 22.51
C TYR A 311 6.34 -6.43 23.61
N ILE A 312 5.63 -5.29 23.57
CA ILE A 312 5.74 -4.24 24.59
C ILE A 312 4.62 -4.38 25.60
N ASN A 313 3.37 -4.21 25.15
CA ASN A 313 2.19 -4.30 25.99
C ASN A 313 0.90 -4.39 25.14
N THR A 314 -0.24 -4.44 25.82
CA THR A 314 -1.56 -4.42 25.22
C THR A 314 -2.43 -3.38 25.93
N PHE A 315 -3.03 -2.48 25.14
CA PHE A 315 -4.02 -1.55 25.63
C PHE A 315 -5.42 -2.15 25.44
N GLN A 316 -6.22 -2.23 26.50
CA GLN A 316 -7.52 -2.90 26.49
C GLN A 316 -8.65 -1.93 26.85
N LEU A 317 -9.76 -2.07 26.14
CA LEU A 317 -11.01 -1.33 26.34
C LEU A 317 -12.18 -2.30 26.57
N PRO A 318 -13.31 -1.83 27.11
CA PRO A 318 -14.43 -2.71 27.44
C PRO A 318 -15.29 -3.10 26.24
N ASP A 319 -15.40 -2.23 25.23
CA ASP A 319 -16.21 -2.43 24.03
C ASP A 319 -15.35 -2.91 22.84
N PRO A 320 -15.92 -3.49 21.78
CA PRO A 320 -15.18 -3.86 20.57
C PRO A 320 -15.05 -2.70 19.58
N GLN A 321 -13.94 -2.66 18.83
CA GLN A 321 -13.70 -1.64 17.81
C GLN A 321 -14.38 -1.99 16.49
N ARG A 322 -14.96 -0.98 15.84
CA ARG A 322 -15.55 -1.07 14.50
C ARG A 322 -14.59 -0.61 13.41
N GLY A 323 -13.77 0.38 13.74
CA GLY A 323 -12.80 1.01 12.86
C GLY A 323 -11.77 1.76 13.70
N ILE A 324 -10.68 2.18 13.09
CA ILE A 324 -9.57 2.80 13.80
C ILE A 324 -8.75 3.67 12.85
N GLY A 325 -8.53 4.94 13.21
CA GLY A 325 -7.59 5.83 12.54
C GLY A 325 -6.33 6.01 13.38
N MET A 326 -5.18 6.20 12.74
CA MET A 326 -3.92 6.56 13.40
C MET A 326 -3.50 7.95 12.94
N MET A 327 -3.14 8.82 13.89
CA MET A 327 -2.66 10.16 13.63
C MET A 327 -1.24 10.12 13.03
N PRO A 328 -0.97 10.80 11.90
CA PRO A 328 0.39 11.02 11.42
C PRO A 328 1.24 11.79 12.44
N LYS A 329 2.56 11.61 12.39
CA LYS A 329 3.51 12.25 13.32
C LYS A 329 3.39 13.76 13.41
N ARG A 330 3.00 14.42 12.33
CA ARG A 330 2.73 15.87 12.30
C ARG A 330 1.63 16.32 13.27
N GLY A 331 0.75 15.43 13.72
CA GLY A 331 -0.39 15.76 14.59
C GLY A 331 -0.28 15.30 16.04
N VAL A 332 0.88 14.74 16.45
CA VAL A 332 1.11 14.33 17.85
C VAL A 332 1.54 15.50 18.72
N ASP A 333 1.20 15.44 20.01
CA ASP A 333 1.64 16.41 21.01
C ASP A 333 3.01 16.04 21.58
N VAL A 334 4.05 16.66 21.03
CA VAL A 334 5.44 16.44 21.44
C VAL A 334 5.70 16.85 22.89
N THR A 335 4.94 17.80 23.43
CA THR A 335 5.15 18.36 24.79
C THR A 335 4.78 17.36 25.88
N THR A 336 3.79 16.52 25.63
CA THR A 336 3.32 15.49 26.57
C THR A 336 3.95 14.13 26.32
N CYS A 337 4.99 14.06 25.46
CA CYS A 337 5.63 12.81 25.05
C CYS A 337 4.65 11.81 24.38
N GLU A 338 3.64 12.33 23.67
CA GLU A 338 2.74 11.52 22.84
C GLU A 338 3.46 11.04 21.57
N ILE A 339 3.61 9.74 21.43
CA ILE A 339 4.28 9.14 20.25
C ILE A 339 3.29 8.78 19.14
N THR A 340 2.03 8.50 19.45
CA THR A 340 0.96 8.30 18.47
C THR A 340 -0.41 8.50 19.12
N ARG A 341 -1.43 8.73 18.30
CA ARG A 341 -2.82 8.90 18.73
C ARG A 341 -3.76 8.08 17.84
N PHE A 342 -4.67 7.34 18.47
CA PHE A 342 -5.69 6.55 17.78
C PHE A 342 -7.06 7.20 17.90
N TYR A 343 -7.85 7.09 16.82
CA TYR A 343 -9.25 7.49 16.71
C TYR A 343 -10.06 6.21 16.53
N ARG A 344 -10.52 5.65 17.64
CA ARG A 344 -11.12 4.33 17.69
C ARG A 344 -12.64 4.44 17.63
N LEU A 345 -13.23 3.88 16.59
CA LEU A 345 -14.68 3.83 16.40
C LEU A 345 -15.26 2.60 17.07
N ASN A 346 -16.42 2.75 17.71
CA ASN A 346 -17.22 1.62 18.19
C ASN A 346 -18.55 1.51 17.44
N ASN A 347 -19.28 0.42 17.69
CA ASN A 347 -20.57 0.16 17.05
C ASN A 347 -21.69 1.15 17.46
N ASN A 348 -21.50 1.86 18.58
CA ASN A 348 -22.50 2.80 19.10
C ASN A 348 -22.32 4.22 18.53
N GLY A 349 -21.36 4.41 17.62
CA GLY A 349 -21.11 5.71 16.99
C GLY A 349 -20.23 6.64 17.81
N PHE A 350 -19.54 6.12 18.82
CA PHE A 350 -18.57 6.86 19.61
C PHE A 350 -17.16 6.63 19.07
N CYS A 351 -16.47 7.72 18.75
CA CYS A 351 -15.08 7.77 18.35
C CYS A 351 -14.23 8.16 19.57
N GLN A 352 -13.72 7.16 20.26
CA GLN A 352 -12.83 7.34 21.41
C GLN A 352 -11.43 7.68 20.93
N ILE A 353 -10.88 8.77 21.46
CA ILE A 353 -9.50 9.18 21.18
C ILE A 353 -8.58 8.62 22.26
N ILE A 354 -7.48 8.01 21.83
CA ILE A 354 -6.51 7.31 22.68
C ILE A 354 -5.13 7.88 22.37
N THR A 355 -4.45 8.41 23.38
CA THR A 355 -3.07 8.91 23.26
C THR A 355 -2.10 7.84 23.75
N MET A 356 -1.05 7.56 23.00
CA MET A 356 0.02 6.65 23.41
C MET A 356 1.23 7.47 23.84
N THR A 357 1.63 7.34 25.10
CA THR A 357 2.63 8.23 25.72
C THR A 357 3.83 7.45 26.23
N VAL A 358 5.02 8.01 26.01
CA VAL A 358 6.25 7.56 26.68
C VAL A 358 6.42 8.38 27.97
N PRO A 359 6.41 7.76 29.16
CA PRO A 359 6.57 8.51 30.41
C PRO A 359 7.98 9.10 30.52
N ARG A 360 8.09 10.43 30.41
CA ARG A 360 9.32 11.20 30.65
C ARG A 360 9.07 12.27 31.71
N LYS A 361 10.08 12.55 32.52
CA LYS A 361 10.07 13.60 33.55
C LYS A 361 10.88 14.81 33.07
N SER A 362 10.55 15.32 31.88
CA SER A 362 11.23 16.46 31.29
C SER A 362 10.26 17.26 30.44
N GLU A 363 10.36 18.58 30.53
CA GLU A 363 9.64 19.53 29.67
C GLU A 363 10.44 19.89 28.41
N LEU A 364 11.68 19.38 28.29
CA LEU A 364 12.52 19.58 27.11
C LEU A 364 12.03 18.70 25.97
N PHE A 365 12.23 19.18 24.74
CA PHE A 365 11.98 18.40 23.55
C PHE A 365 12.82 17.10 23.55
N GLN A 366 12.14 15.96 23.39
CA GLN A 366 12.77 14.64 23.44
C GLN A 366 13.22 14.21 22.04
N GLU A 367 14.41 14.66 21.62
CA GLU A 367 14.97 14.36 20.28
C GLU A 367 15.09 12.84 20.00
N ASP A 368 15.26 12.02 21.04
CA ASP A 368 15.31 10.57 20.90
C ASP A 368 13.94 9.93 20.57
N LEU A 369 12.83 10.58 20.94
CA LEU A 369 11.47 10.11 20.62
C LEU A 369 10.96 10.64 19.29
N TYR A 370 11.50 11.79 18.85
CA TYR A 370 11.06 12.54 17.68
C TYR A 370 12.24 12.83 16.75
N PRO A 371 12.79 11.81 16.07
CA PRO A 371 13.69 12.06 14.96
C PRO A 371 12.95 12.82 13.85
N ASP A 372 13.69 13.30 12.85
CA ASP A 372 13.07 13.95 11.69
C ASP A 372 12.11 12.96 10.98
N THR A 373 10.88 13.41 10.79
CA THR A 373 9.74 12.63 10.27
C THR A 373 9.35 13.13 8.88
N PRO A 374 8.71 12.32 8.02
CA PRO A 374 8.15 12.82 6.76
C PRO A 374 7.25 14.06 6.96
N GLY A 375 7.55 15.11 6.20
CA GLY A 375 6.81 16.36 6.19
C GLY A 375 5.59 16.34 5.26
N ASP A 376 5.10 17.52 4.92
CA ASP A 376 4.00 17.73 3.97
C ASP A 376 4.48 18.17 2.57
N ILE A 377 5.77 17.98 2.29
CA ILE A 377 6.40 18.39 1.04
C ILE A 377 6.74 17.14 0.23
N PRO A 378 6.24 17.01 -1.02
CA PRO A 378 6.59 15.90 -1.88
C PRO A 378 8.06 16.00 -2.31
N ALA A 379 8.73 14.85 -2.42
CA ALA A 379 10.13 14.78 -2.85
C ALA A 379 10.29 14.87 -4.37
N VAL A 380 9.29 14.40 -5.11
CA VAL A 380 9.25 14.38 -6.58
C VAL A 380 7.87 14.75 -7.10
N SER A 381 7.79 15.25 -8.34
CA SER A 381 6.49 15.37 -9.03
C SER A 381 6.00 14.00 -9.51
N ALA A 382 4.73 13.93 -9.93
CA ALA A 382 4.19 12.73 -10.57
C ALA A 382 4.96 12.37 -11.85
N GLU A 383 5.34 13.38 -12.64
CA GLU A 383 6.09 13.22 -13.89
C GLU A 383 7.51 12.73 -13.64
N GLU A 384 8.24 13.35 -12.72
CA GLU A 384 9.60 12.94 -12.34
C GLU A 384 9.62 11.50 -11.82
N TRP A 385 8.65 11.15 -10.96
CA TRP A 385 8.49 9.80 -10.48
C TRP A 385 8.18 8.84 -11.64
N TRP A 386 7.25 9.18 -12.52
CA TRP A 386 6.90 8.35 -13.67
C TRP A 386 8.08 8.10 -14.62
N GLU A 387 8.96 9.10 -14.78
CA GLU A 387 10.19 9.01 -15.56
C GLU A 387 11.30 8.14 -14.92
N GLY A 388 11.09 7.67 -13.68
CA GLY A 388 12.00 6.74 -13.03
C GLY A 388 12.66 7.25 -11.75
N GLN A 389 12.44 8.51 -11.36
CA GLN A 389 13.12 9.08 -10.19
C GLN A 389 12.58 8.53 -8.88
N ASN A 390 13.48 8.03 -8.03
CA ASN A 390 13.18 7.60 -6.66
C ASN A 390 13.87 8.56 -5.70
N LYS A 391 13.10 9.15 -4.79
CA LYS A 391 13.63 10.00 -3.71
C LYS A 391 12.95 9.65 -2.40
N GLU A 392 13.74 9.64 -1.35
CA GLU A 392 13.30 9.52 0.03
C GLU A 392 12.34 10.66 0.42
N PRO A 393 11.40 10.45 1.37
CA PRO A 393 10.55 11.52 1.87
C PRO A 393 11.35 12.71 2.39
N ILE A 394 10.89 13.93 2.12
CA ILE A 394 11.49 15.14 2.70
C ILE A 394 11.13 15.16 4.19
N LEU A 395 12.16 15.06 5.02
CA LEU A 395 12.00 15.01 6.48
C LEU A 395 11.90 16.42 7.07
N MET A 396 11.21 16.53 8.19
CA MET A 396 11.07 17.74 8.98
C MET A 396 11.21 17.45 10.47
N SER A 397 11.71 18.43 11.23
CA SER A 397 11.79 18.34 12.68
C SER A 397 10.46 18.73 13.32
N LEU A 398 10.07 18.05 14.40
CA LEU A 398 8.88 18.37 15.20
C LEU A 398 9.17 19.34 16.37
N LYS A 399 10.42 19.80 16.51
CA LYS A 399 10.87 20.61 17.65
C LYS A 399 10.09 21.91 17.84
N ASP A 400 9.78 22.60 16.73
CA ASP A 400 9.04 23.86 16.72
C ASP A 400 7.51 23.65 16.61
N GLY A 401 7.07 22.39 16.67
CA GLY A 401 5.71 21.99 16.35
C GLY A 401 5.41 22.00 14.85
N TYR A 402 4.33 21.33 14.45
CA TYR A 402 3.87 21.37 13.07
C TYR A 402 2.87 22.52 12.89
N GLN A 403 3.14 23.38 11.91
CA GLN A 403 2.17 24.34 11.40
C GLN A 403 1.86 23.98 9.95
N ALA A 404 0.60 23.65 9.68
CA ALA A 404 0.17 23.35 8.33
C ALA A 404 0.39 24.57 7.44
N THR A 405 1.23 24.43 6.41
CA THR A 405 1.42 25.49 5.42
C THR A 405 0.13 25.62 4.62
N GLN A 406 -0.31 26.84 4.31
CA GLN A 406 -1.44 27.04 3.41
C GLN A 406 -1.05 26.55 2.00
N LYS A 407 -1.52 25.36 1.63
CA LYS A 407 -1.27 24.78 0.31
C LYS A 407 -2.29 25.34 -0.68
N THR A 408 -1.88 25.52 -1.93
CA THR A 408 -2.78 25.85 -3.03
C THR A 408 -3.85 24.77 -3.22
N GLU A 409 -5.04 25.18 -3.63
CA GLU A 409 -6.11 24.26 -4.03
C GLU A 409 -5.61 23.28 -5.09
N LEU A 410 -6.03 22.02 -4.98
CA LEU A 410 -5.73 20.99 -5.96
C LEU A 410 -6.31 21.39 -7.33
N LYS A 411 -5.44 21.75 -8.28
CA LYS A 411 -5.83 22.09 -9.65
C LYS A 411 -5.71 20.87 -10.54
N VAL A 412 -6.82 20.49 -11.15
CA VAL A 412 -6.86 19.38 -12.11
C VAL A 412 -6.87 19.94 -13.52
N THR A 413 -5.80 19.68 -14.26
CA THR A 413 -5.69 20.08 -15.67
C THR A 413 -5.85 18.84 -16.53
N LYS A 414 -7.07 18.59 -17.01
CA LYS A 414 -7.29 17.54 -18.01
C LYS A 414 -6.53 17.94 -19.28
N LYS A 415 -5.46 17.21 -19.62
CA LYS A 415 -4.90 17.31 -20.97
C LYS A 415 -6.01 16.85 -21.91
N LYS A 416 -6.55 17.77 -22.72
CA LYS A 416 -7.42 17.37 -23.84
C LYS A 416 -6.55 16.54 -24.78
N THR A 417 -6.53 15.23 -24.61
CA THR A 417 -6.07 14.32 -25.64
C THR A 417 -7.08 14.42 -26.76
N ASN A 418 -6.86 15.37 -27.68
CA ASN A 418 -7.62 15.41 -28.91
C ASN A 418 -7.32 14.08 -29.62
N ILE A 419 -8.33 13.21 -29.70
CA ILE A 419 -8.30 11.92 -30.39
C ILE A 419 -7.83 12.07 -31.86
N LEU A 420 -7.87 13.29 -32.40
CA LEU A 420 -7.40 13.67 -33.74
C LEU A 420 -5.87 13.65 -33.90
N ASP A 421 -5.08 13.71 -32.83
CA ASP A 421 -3.60 13.67 -32.94
C ASP A 421 -3.04 12.26 -33.17
N ARG A 422 -3.90 11.23 -33.17
CA ARG A 422 -3.55 9.82 -33.46
C ARG A 422 -4.07 9.30 -34.81
N MET A 423 -4.64 10.14 -35.66
CA MET A 423 -5.10 9.73 -37.00
C MET A 423 -4.12 10.24 -38.08
N PRO A 424 -3.72 9.40 -39.07
CA PRO A 424 -3.12 9.93 -40.28
C PRO A 424 -4.16 10.81 -40.98
N PRO A 425 -3.77 11.98 -41.55
CA PRO A 425 -4.74 12.91 -42.10
C PRO A 425 -5.47 12.29 -43.29
N THR A 426 -6.76 11.97 -43.11
CA THR A 426 -7.65 11.62 -44.22
C THR A 426 -8.02 12.88 -44.97
N GLY A 427 -7.50 13.02 -46.19
CA GLY A 427 -7.75 14.15 -47.06
C GLY A 427 -9.23 14.32 -47.40
N LYS A 428 -9.72 15.55 -47.25
CA LYS A 428 -10.84 16.07 -48.04
C LYS A 428 -10.48 17.45 -48.57
N VAL A 429 -10.43 17.51 -49.90
CA VAL A 429 -10.23 18.69 -50.73
C VAL A 429 -11.45 19.61 -50.63
N LYS A 430 -11.20 20.92 -50.49
CA LYS A 430 -11.88 21.99 -51.26
C LYS A 430 -11.13 23.34 -51.14
N SER A 431 -10.62 23.76 -52.29
CA SER A 431 -10.39 25.12 -52.83
C SER A 431 -10.32 26.33 -51.88
N GLU A 432 -9.19 27.03 -51.87
CA GLU A 432 -9.01 28.32 -52.57
C GLU A 432 -7.54 28.79 -52.52
N GLU A 433 -7.23 29.71 -53.43
CA GLU A 433 -6.00 30.16 -54.09
C GLU A 433 -4.69 30.51 -53.34
N ASP A 434 -3.62 30.42 -54.16
CA ASP A 434 -2.40 31.25 -54.24
C ASP A 434 -1.15 31.00 -53.37
N GLY A 435 -0.22 30.25 -53.98
CA GLY A 435 1.03 30.87 -54.44
C GLY A 435 2.15 31.08 -53.44
N LYS A 436 2.69 30.01 -52.82
CA LYS A 436 4.04 29.97 -52.19
C LYS A 436 4.41 28.55 -51.72
N ALA A 437 4.62 27.58 -52.63
CA ALA A 437 4.86 26.19 -52.20
C ALA A 437 5.77 25.36 -53.13
N THR A 438 6.76 25.95 -53.79
CA THR A 438 7.69 25.21 -54.66
C THR A 438 9.12 25.08 -54.13
N ALA A 439 9.40 25.57 -52.92
CA ALA A 439 10.73 25.44 -52.27
C ALA A 439 10.76 24.53 -51.03
N ILE A 440 9.60 24.09 -50.51
CA ILE A 440 9.51 23.35 -49.23
C ILE A 440 9.42 21.82 -49.45
N SER A 441 9.18 21.35 -50.67
CA SER A 441 8.95 19.91 -50.94
C SER A 441 10.23 19.08 -51.12
N SER A 442 11.36 19.68 -51.53
CA SER A 442 12.62 18.93 -51.72
C SER A 442 13.32 18.62 -50.41
N GLU A 443 13.41 19.59 -49.50
CA GLU A 443 14.05 19.44 -48.18
C GLU A 443 13.31 18.45 -47.27
N ALA A 444 11.97 18.40 -47.37
CA ALA A 444 11.16 17.46 -46.61
C ALA A 444 11.34 16.01 -47.09
N LEU A 445 11.50 15.81 -48.40
CA LEU A 445 11.73 14.48 -48.99
C LEU A 445 13.11 13.92 -48.63
N GLU A 446 14.12 14.80 -48.55
CA GLU A 446 15.49 14.45 -48.20
C GLU A 446 15.59 14.00 -46.73
N LYS A 447 14.94 14.74 -45.82
CA LYS A 447 14.86 14.37 -44.39
C LYS A 447 14.10 13.06 -44.15
N VAL A 448 13.04 12.80 -44.92
CA VAL A 448 12.32 11.51 -44.82
C VAL A 448 13.24 10.37 -45.24
N ASN A 449 13.96 10.51 -46.37
CA ASN A 449 14.89 9.48 -46.84
C ASN A 449 16.06 9.22 -45.87
N GLU A 450 16.58 10.26 -45.21
CA GLU A 450 17.59 10.10 -44.15
C GLU A 450 17.03 9.31 -42.96
N VAL A 451 15.82 9.61 -42.50
CA VAL A 451 15.17 8.89 -41.40
C VAL A 451 14.91 7.43 -41.76
N THR A 452 14.49 7.13 -42.99
CA THR A 452 14.31 5.73 -43.44
C THR A 452 15.63 4.97 -43.42
N LYS A 453 16.71 5.60 -43.88
CA LYS A 453 18.04 4.99 -43.91
C LYS A 453 18.59 4.71 -42.51
N VAL A 454 18.36 5.62 -41.56
CA VAL A 454 18.72 5.42 -40.14
C VAL A 454 17.93 4.26 -39.52
N ASN A 455 16.64 4.15 -39.83
CA ASN A 455 15.81 3.03 -39.36
C ASN A 455 16.26 1.68 -39.91
N ASP A 456 16.66 1.62 -41.18
CA ASP A 456 17.17 0.39 -41.78
C ASP A 456 18.51 -0.03 -41.17
N ASP A 457 19.39 0.93 -40.87
CA ASP A 457 20.69 0.68 -40.21
C ASP A 457 20.50 0.22 -38.74
N LEU A 458 19.49 0.77 -38.04
CA LEU A 458 19.09 0.30 -36.71
C LEU A 458 18.58 -1.14 -36.73
N ARG A 459 17.73 -1.49 -37.70
CA ARG A 459 17.20 -2.86 -37.85
C ARG A 459 18.32 -3.86 -38.07
N LYS A 460 19.30 -3.51 -38.90
CA LYS A 460 20.47 -4.35 -39.15
C LYS A 460 21.31 -4.58 -37.89
N ARG A 461 21.53 -3.54 -37.08
CA ARG A 461 22.24 -3.68 -35.77
C ARG A 461 21.48 -4.56 -34.78
N ILE A 462 20.15 -4.49 -34.76
CA ILE A 462 19.32 -5.37 -33.91
C ILE A 462 19.48 -6.83 -34.32
N ASP A 463 19.47 -7.14 -35.61
CA ASP A 463 19.66 -8.52 -36.12
C ASP A 463 21.07 -9.06 -35.81
N GLU A 464 22.10 -8.20 -35.89
CA GLU A 464 23.48 -8.54 -35.51
C GLU A 464 23.56 -8.87 -34.00
N LEU A 465 22.98 -8.04 -33.13
CA LEU A 465 22.93 -8.27 -31.68
C LEU A 465 22.16 -9.54 -31.32
N GLN A 466 21.05 -9.83 -31.99
CA GLN A 466 20.31 -11.08 -31.79
C GLN A 466 21.14 -12.31 -32.18
N THR A 467 21.95 -12.19 -33.23
CA THR A 467 22.84 -13.25 -33.67
C THR A 467 23.97 -13.49 -32.67
N GLU A 468 24.52 -12.42 -32.09
CA GLU A 468 25.52 -12.53 -31.01
C GLU A 468 24.93 -13.13 -29.73
N MET A 469 23.72 -12.73 -29.32
CA MET A 469 23.03 -13.35 -28.17
C MET A 469 22.85 -14.86 -28.36
N LYS A 470 22.51 -15.32 -29.56
CA LYS A 470 22.42 -16.75 -29.88
C LYS A 470 23.77 -17.46 -29.73
N LYS A 471 24.87 -16.83 -30.16
CA LYS A 471 26.23 -17.37 -29.98
C LYS A 471 26.61 -17.44 -28.50
N PHE A 472 26.34 -16.39 -27.73
CA PHE A 472 26.60 -16.39 -26.28
C PHE A 472 25.81 -17.47 -25.55
N LYS A 473 24.53 -17.66 -25.89
CA LYS A 473 23.69 -18.71 -25.32
C LYS A 473 24.26 -20.11 -25.60
N ALA A 474 24.79 -20.35 -26.80
CA ALA A 474 25.45 -21.61 -27.14
C ALA A 474 26.76 -21.83 -26.36
N VAL A 475 27.56 -20.78 -26.14
CA VAL A 475 28.77 -20.86 -25.31
C VAL A 475 28.42 -21.14 -23.85
N PHE A 476 27.39 -20.48 -23.31
CA PHE A 476 26.92 -20.70 -21.94
C PHE A 476 26.48 -22.15 -21.72
N LEU A 477 25.69 -22.70 -22.63
CA LEU A 477 25.25 -24.11 -22.58
C LEU A 477 26.44 -25.10 -22.63
N LYS A 478 27.49 -24.76 -23.39
CA LYS A 478 28.71 -25.58 -23.46
C LYS A 478 29.51 -25.51 -22.16
N GLN A 479 29.56 -24.34 -21.51
CA GLN A 479 30.20 -24.19 -20.21
C GLN A 479 29.42 -24.89 -19.09
N GLU A 480 28.10 -24.77 -19.07
CA GLU A 480 27.22 -25.46 -18.13
C GLU A 480 27.40 -26.98 -18.19
N ASN A 481 27.42 -27.56 -19.39
CA ASN A 481 27.71 -28.98 -19.58
C ASN A 481 29.13 -29.37 -19.12
N ARG A 482 30.12 -28.50 -19.36
CA ARG A 482 31.50 -28.74 -18.91
C ARG A 482 31.60 -28.70 -17.37
N ILE A 483 30.91 -27.76 -16.73
CA ILE A 483 30.84 -27.66 -15.26
C ILE A 483 30.22 -28.93 -14.69
N ARG A 484 29.08 -29.38 -15.24
CA ARG A 484 28.41 -30.62 -14.82
C ARG A 484 29.31 -31.86 -14.90
N VAL A 485 30.11 -31.98 -15.97
CA VAL A 485 31.08 -33.08 -16.12
C VAL A 485 32.21 -32.99 -15.11
N LEU A 486 32.68 -31.78 -14.79
CA LEU A 486 33.72 -31.56 -13.78
C LEU A 486 33.20 -31.82 -12.36
N GLU A 487 31.97 -31.42 -12.05
CA GLU A 487 31.30 -31.71 -10.78
C GLU A 487 31.12 -33.21 -10.57
N ASN A 488 30.72 -33.96 -11.61
CA ASN A 488 30.62 -35.41 -11.56
C ASN A 488 31.99 -36.08 -11.30
N LYS A 489 33.05 -35.62 -11.98
CA LYS A 489 34.42 -36.14 -11.75
C LYS A 489 34.95 -35.79 -10.36
N LEU A 490 34.59 -34.62 -9.83
CA LEU A 490 34.93 -34.23 -8.46
C LEU A 490 34.21 -35.13 -7.45
N GLY A 491 32.94 -35.48 -7.72
CA GLY A 491 32.19 -36.47 -6.94
C GLY A 491 32.79 -37.88 -6.96
N GLU A 492 33.45 -38.29 -8.05
CA GLU A 492 34.15 -39.58 -8.14
C GLU A 492 35.51 -39.59 -7.40
N LEU A 493 36.18 -38.44 -7.31
CA LEU A 493 37.46 -38.28 -6.59
C LEU A 493 37.27 -38.16 -5.08
N VAL A 494 36.12 -37.67 -4.62
CA VAL A 494 35.71 -37.65 -3.22
C VAL A 494 35.00 -38.97 -2.92
N GLY A 495 35.78 -40.01 -2.63
CA GLY A 495 35.25 -41.34 -2.26
C GLY A 495 34.25 -41.30 -1.08
N PRO A 496 33.46 -42.37 -0.86
CA PRO A 496 32.35 -42.38 0.08
C PRO A 496 32.85 -42.30 1.52
N GLY A 497 32.91 -41.08 2.05
CA GLY A 497 33.56 -40.83 3.33
C GLY A 497 33.31 -39.45 3.90
N SER A 498 32.07 -38.97 3.87
CA SER A 498 31.46 -38.12 4.90
C SER A 498 30.11 -37.58 4.43
N THR A 499 29.04 -38.23 4.85
CA THR A 499 27.71 -37.62 4.91
C THR A 499 27.71 -36.44 5.88
N PRO A 500 26.88 -35.42 5.62
CA PRO A 500 25.76 -35.25 6.53
C PRO A 500 24.39 -35.26 5.82
N ALA A 501 23.51 -36.08 6.39
CA ALA A 501 22.06 -35.99 6.52
C ALA A 501 21.24 -35.28 5.41
N SER A 502 20.71 -36.11 4.52
CA SER A 502 19.32 -36.17 4.03
C SER A 502 18.41 -34.95 4.12
N THR A 503 17.91 -34.52 2.95
CA THR A 503 16.48 -34.27 2.76
C THR A 503 16.02 -34.99 1.49
N GLN A 504 15.06 -35.89 1.66
CA GLN A 504 14.41 -36.66 0.59
C GLN A 504 13.61 -35.72 -0.32
N GLN A 505 13.77 -35.87 -1.64
CA GLN A 505 12.75 -35.47 -2.61
C GLN A 505 12.24 -36.70 -3.37
N ALA A 506 10.90 -36.77 -3.41
CA ALA A 506 10.06 -37.79 -4.01
C ALA A 506 10.20 -37.84 -5.56
N PRO A 507 9.85 -38.97 -6.21
CA PRO A 507 10.12 -39.19 -7.62
C PRO A 507 9.17 -38.40 -8.54
N PRO A 508 9.60 -38.06 -9.77
CA PRO A 508 8.73 -37.42 -10.75
C PRO A 508 7.81 -38.45 -11.43
N SER A 509 6.52 -38.13 -11.50
CA SER A 509 5.51 -38.86 -12.27
C SER A 509 5.77 -38.71 -13.79
N PRO A 510 5.50 -39.74 -14.60
CA PRO A 510 5.77 -39.69 -16.04
C PRO A 510 4.71 -38.92 -16.83
N VAL A 511 5.18 -38.26 -17.88
CA VAL A 511 4.43 -37.54 -18.91
C VAL A 511 3.66 -38.55 -19.78
N SER A 512 2.33 -38.42 -19.88
CA SER A 512 1.49 -39.16 -20.83
C SER A 512 1.19 -38.30 -22.06
N THR A 513 1.55 -38.82 -23.22
CA THR A 513 1.27 -38.27 -24.55
C THR A 513 -0.21 -38.40 -24.93
N ASN A 514 -0.74 -37.33 -25.53
CA ASN A 514 -2.04 -37.28 -26.20
C ASN A 514 -2.19 -38.40 -27.23
N THR A 515 -3.30 -39.14 -27.18
CA THR A 515 -3.91 -39.77 -28.35
C THR A 515 -5.41 -39.53 -28.32
N VAL A 516 -5.90 -38.98 -29.44
CA VAL A 516 -7.31 -38.78 -29.77
C VAL A 516 -7.92 -40.14 -30.10
N ASN A 517 -9.09 -40.48 -29.54
CA ASN A 517 -10.15 -41.12 -30.31
C ASN A 517 -11.51 -41.15 -29.60
N ASN A 518 -12.52 -41.07 -30.46
CA ASN A 518 -13.94 -40.86 -30.25
C ASN A 518 -14.72 -42.03 -29.59
N ASN A 519 -15.91 -41.65 -29.11
CA ASN A 519 -17.20 -42.35 -29.12
C ASN A 519 -17.73 -43.07 -27.87
N CYS A 520 -18.95 -42.60 -27.53
CA CYS A 520 -20.17 -43.31 -27.14
C CYS A 520 -20.37 -43.77 -25.68
N ASP A 521 -21.37 -43.10 -25.09
CA ASP A 521 -22.60 -43.67 -24.53
C ASP A 521 -22.68 -44.13 -23.06
N MET A 522 -23.77 -43.62 -22.46
CA MET A 522 -24.61 -44.15 -21.36
C MET A 522 -24.26 -43.75 -19.91
N ALA A 523 -25.14 -42.90 -19.36
CA ALA A 523 -25.56 -42.89 -17.94
C ALA A 523 -26.56 -44.05 -17.67
N PRO A 524 -27.16 -44.22 -16.47
CA PRO A 524 -26.89 -43.68 -15.13
C PRO A 524 -26.78 -44.79 -14.04
N ASP A 525 -26.50 -44.45 -12.79
CA ASP A 525 -27.39 -44.73 -11.63
C ASP A 525 -26.73 -44.44 -10.26
N GLU A 526 -27.55 -43.79 -9.42
CA GLU A 526 -27.73 -43.81 -7.95
C GLU A 526 -26.64 -44.41 -7.04
N VAL A 527 -26.20 -43.68 -6.00
CA VAL A 527 -26.79 -43.53 -4.65
C VAL A 527 -26.21 -42.28 -3.98
#